data_AF-A0A1N7EVU8-F1
#
_entry.id   AF-A0A1N7EVU8-F1
#
_cell.length_a   1.000
_cell.length_b   1.000
_cell.length_c   1.000
_cell.angle_alpha   90.00
_cell.angle_beta   90.00
_cell.angle_gamma   90.00
#
_symmetry.space_group_name_H-M   'P 1'
#
loop_
_entity.id
_entity.type
_entity.pdbx_description
1 polymer ?
#
loop_
_entity_poly.entity_id
_entity_poly.type
_entity_poly.pdbx_seq_one_letter_code
_entity_poly.pdbx_strand_id
1 'polypeptide(L)' 'MKSLKRVAAVLATTAVAVTTFGVLSAPAHAQMPEGWYRCYVPGYGTMWCLDV' A
#
# COMPACT_ATOMS: atom_id res chain seq x y z
N MET A 1 -26.49 -25.54 6.74
CA MET A 1 -25.03 -25.75 6.54
C MET A 1 -24.47 -25.18 5.23
N LYS A 2 -25.08 -25.43 4.05
CA LYS A 2 -24.56 -24.94 2.75
C LYS A 2 -24.46 -23.40 2.65
N SER A 3 -25.44 -22.68 3.20
CA SER A 3 -25.45 -21.21 3.19
C SER A 3 -24.34 -20.61 4.06
N LEU A 4 -24.11 -21.16 5.25
CA LEU A 4 -23.03 -20.71 6.16
C LEU A 4 -21.64 -20.81 5.51
N LYS A 5 -21.37 -21.92 4.80
CA LYS A 5 -20.11 -22.13 4.07
C LYS A 5 -19.90 -21.09 2.97
N ARG A 6 -20.97 -20.70 2.25
CA ARG A 6 -20.92 -19.66 1.22
C ARG A 6 -20.64 -18.29 1.82
N VAL A 7 -21.31 -17.94 2.92
CA VAL A 7 -21.08 -16.68 3.64
C VAL A 7 -19.64 -16.58 4.14
N ALA A 8 -19.12 -17.65 4.76
CA ALA A 8 -17.74 -17.69 5.20
C ALA A 8 -16.73 -17.53 4.05
N ALA A 9 -17.00 -18.16 2.90
CA ALA A 9 -16.14 -18.02 1.72
C ALA A 9 -16.12 -16.58 1.19
N VAL A 10 -17.30 -15.93 1.09
CA VAL A 10 -17.39 -14.53 0.65
C VAL A 10 -16.62 -13.61 1.60
N LEU A 11 -16.84 -13.74 2.91
CA LEU A 11 -16.15 -12.93 3.92
C LEU A 11 -14.63 -13.07 3.85
N ALA A 12 -14.14 -14.30 3.70
CA ALA A 12 -12.71 -14.57 3.55
C ALA A 12 -12.15 -13.89 2.28
N THR A 13 -12.84 -14.02 1.14
CA THR A 13 -12.39 -13.38 -0.11
C THR A 13 -12.40 -11.86 -0.03
N THR A 14 -13.41 -11.25 0.61
CA THR A 14 -13.46 -9.80 0.79
C THR A 14 -12.35 -9.30 1.71
N ALA A 15 -12.06 -10.03 2.79
CA ALA A 15 -10.97 -9.65 3.70
C ALA A 15 -9.62 -9.66 2.98
N VAL A 16 -9.33 -10.72 2.21
CA VAL A 16 -8.09 -10.82 1.42
C VAL A 16 -8.01 -9.73 0.35
N ALA A 17 -9.11 -9.43 -0.34
CA ALA A 17 -9.13 -8.37 -1.33
C ALA A 17 -8.81 -7.01 -0.69
N VAL A 18 -9.51 -6.66 0.40
CA VAL A 18 -9.31 -5.38 1.10
C VAL A 18 -7.87 -5.24 1.62
N THR A 19 -7.30 -6.29 2.22
CA THR A 19 -5.92 -6.24 2.69
C THR A 19 -4.92 -6.10 1.55
N THR A 20 -5.13 -6.82 0.44
CA THR A 20 -4.26 -6.75 -0.74
C THR A 20 -4.29 -5.35 -1.37
N PHE A 21 -5.49 -4.80 -1.62
CA PHE A 21 -5.61 -3.44 -2.13
C PHE A 21 -5.10 -2.41 -1.13
N GLY A 22 -5.27 -2.60 0.17
CA GLY A 22 -4.70 -1.73 1.20
C GLY A 22 -3.17 -1.68 1.15
N VAL A 23 -2.51 -2.83 0.99
CA VAL A 23 -1.04 -2.90 0.85
C VAL A 23 -0.57 -2.29 -0.48
N LEU A 24 -1.28 -2.54 -1.58
CA LEU A 24 -0.90 -2.04 -2.91
C LEU A 24 -1.21 -0.56 -3.13
N SER A 25 -2.25 -0.04 -2.49
CA SER A 25 -2.63 1.38 -2.54
C SER A 25 -1.93 2.22 -1.48
N ALA A 26 -1.36 1.59 -0.45
CA ALA A 26 -0.44 2.27 0.43
C ALA A 26 0.74 2.77 -0.43
N PRO A 27 1.07 4.06 -0.38
CA PRO A 27 2.20 4.55 -1.12
C PRO A 27 3.46 3.86 -0.59
N ALA A 28 4.10 3.05 -1.45
CA ALA A 28 5.47 2.56 -1.24
C ALA A 28 6.48 3.70 -0.98
N HIS A 29 6.03 4.94 -1.12
CA HIS A 29 6.74 6.20 -0.94
C HIS A 29 6.90 6.66 0.52
N ALA A 30 6.38 5.93 1.52
CA ALA A 30 6.45 6.37 2.92
C ALA A 30 7.72 5.92 3.67
N GLN A 31 8.38 4.82 3.26
CA GLN A 31 9.66 4.45 3.84
C GLN A 31 10.79 5.19 3.12
N MET A 32 11.48 6.04 3.89
CA MET A 32 12.77 6.61 3.52
C MET A 32 13.73 5.47 3.18
N PRO A 33 14.21 5.35 1.94
CA PRO A 33 15.28 4.41 1.65
C PRO A 33 16.55 4.87 2.37
N GLU A 34 17.37 3.92 2.84
CA GLU A 34 18.61 4.20 3.58
C GLU A 34 19.51 5.17 2.79
N GLY A 35 19.92 6.27 3.42
CA GLY A 35 20.77 7.30 2.80
C GLY A 35 20.04 8.38 1.98
N TRP A 36 18.71 8.35 1.87
CA TRP A 36 17.92 9.36 1.14
C TRP A 36 17.42 10.46 2.07
N TYR A 37 17.17 11.68 1.58
CA TYR A 37 16.60 12.79 2.36
C TYR A 37 15.34 13.37 1.70
N ARG A 38 14.51 14.10 2.47
CA ARG A 38 13.35 14.80 1.92
C ARG A 38 13.81 16.05 1.17
N CYS A 39 13.44 16.14 -0.10
CA CYS A 39 13.75 17.28 -0.97
C CYS A 39 12.47 17.73 -1.71
N TYR A 40 12.42 19.01 -2.09
CA TYR A 40 11.38 19.53 -2.96
C TYR A 40 11.91 19.68 -4.38
N VAL A 41 11.27 19.04 -5.35
CA VAL A 41 11.63 19.11 -6.76
C VAL A 41 10.54 19.90 -7.52
N PRO A 42 10.89 21.04 -8.15
CA PRO A 42 9.94 21.84 -8.93
C PRO A 42 9.24 20.97 -10.00
N GLY A 43 7.91 21.02 -10.04
CA GLY A 43 7.09 20.22 -10.96
C GLY A 43 6.71 18.82 -10.45
N TYR A 44 7.34 18.32 -9.39
CA TYR A 44 7.09 16.97 -8.85
C TYR A 44 6.75 16.94 -7.36
N GLY A 45 6.97 18.04 -6.64
CA GLY A 45 6.62 18.17 -5.22
C GLY A 45 7.68 17.59 -4.29
N THR A 46 7.27 17.15 -3.10
CA THR A 46 8.21 16.68 -2.07
C THR A 46 8.45 15.18 -2.20
N MET A 47 9.70 14.81 -2.44
CA MET A 47 10.13 13.44 -2.72
C MET A 47 11.36 13.06 -1.88
N TRP A 48 11.82 11.82 -2.03
CA TRP A 48 13.09 11.36 -1.50
C TRP A 48 14.18 11.64 -2.55
N CYS A 49 15.25 12.31 -2.17
CA CYS A 49 16.45 12.51 -2.98
C CYS A 49 17.64 11.74 -2.40
N LEU A 50 18.58 11.38 -3.27
CA LEU A 50 19.88 10.86 -2.92
C LEU A 50 20.94 11.83 -3.45
N ASP A 51 21.83 12.31 -2.59
CA ASP A 51 23.02 13.06 -3.03
C ASP A 51 24.03 12.03 -3.54
N VAL A 52 24.08 11.85 -4.86
CA VAL A 52 25.09 11.03 -5.55
C VAL A 52 26.40 11.78 -5.76
#